data_AF-A0A2V7RJ64-F1
#
_entry.id   AF-A0A2V7RJ64-F1
#
_cell.length_a   1.000
_cell.length_b   1.000
_cell.length_c   1.000
_cell.angle_alpha   90.00
_cell.angle_beta   90.00
_cell.angle_gamma   90.00
#
_symmetry.space_group_name_H-M   'P 1'
#
loop_
_entity.id
_entity.type
_entity.pdbx_description
1 polymer ?
#
loop_
_entity_poly.entity_id
_entity_poly.type
_entity_poly.pdbx_seq_one_letter_code
_entity_poly.pdbx_strand_id
1 'polypeptide(L)'
;MRWPRLALILALRALRDPPLAAALLRVAWRFRRRRWFRRAPFLPIPDRDYLRWRMLTAYGNADAMPSADDVARYARWAARK
;
A
#
# COMPACT_ATOMS: atom_id res chain seq x y z
N MET A 1 -1.79 -8.61 -12.54
CA MET A 1 -2.06 -8.99 -11.13
C MET A 1 -3.30 -8.24 -10.65
N ARG A 2 -4.10 -8.77 -9.71
CA ARG A 2 -5.24 -8.06 -9.09
C ARG A 2 -4.82 -7.51 -7.72
N TRP A 3 -5.32 -6.34 -7.32
CA TRP A 3 -5.08 -5.71 -6.01
C TRP A 3 -5.11 -6.67 -4.80
N PRO A 4 -6.12 -7.57 -4.65
CA PRO A 4 -6.15 -8.50 -3.50
C PRO A 4 -4.97 -9.49 -3.49
N ARG A 5 -4.50 -9.93 -4.66
CA ARG A 5 -3.34 -10.82 -4.76
C ARG A 5 -2.06 -10.09 -4.34
N LEU A 6 -1.89 -8.83 -4.79
CA LEU A 6 -0.77 -7.99 -4.36
C LEU A 6 -0.79 -7.77 -2.84
N ALA A 7 -1.95 -7.45 -2.27
CA ALA A 7 -2.13 -7.28 -0.84
C ALA A 7 -1.78 -8.55 -0.05
N LEU A 8 -2.21 -9.73 -0.52
CA LEU A 8 -1.88 -11.01 0.10
C LEU A 8 -0.37 -11.28 0.09
N ILE A 9 0.29 -11.06 -1.05
CA ILE A 9 1.75 -11.24 -1.17
C ILE A 9 2.49 -10.33 -0.20
N LEU A 10 2.09 -9.05 -0.12
CA LEU A 10 2.69 -8.10 0.81
C LEU A 10 2.43 -8.47 2.27
N ALA A 11 1.23 -8.94 2.61
CA ALA A 11 0.89 -9.40 3.95
C ALA A 11 1.75 -10.62 4.36
N LEU A 12 1.86 -11.62 3.50
CA LEU A 12 2.71 -12.80 3.74
C LEU A 12 4.19 -12.43 3.90
N ARG A 13 4.67 -11.45 3.12
CA ARG A 13 6.05 -10.96 3.23
C ARG A 13 6.27 -10.17 4.52
N ALA A 14 5.31 -9.35 4.92
CA ALA A 14 5.34 -8.60 6.17
C ALA A 14 5.42 -9.51 7.41
N LEU A 15 4.77 -10.68 7.38
CA LEU A 15 4.88 -11.66 8.46
C LEU A 15 6.31 -12.19 8.67
N ARG A 16 7.16 -12.17 7.63
CA ARG A 16 8.54 -12.67 7.67
C ARG A 16 9.60 -11.57 7.83
N ASP A 17 9.22 -10.30 7.62
CA ASP A 17 10.13 -9.14 7.63
C ASP A 17 9.50 -8.01 8.49
N PRO A 18 9.78 -7.98 9.81
CA PRO A 18 9.20 -7.00 10.72
C PRO A 18 9.51 -5.53 10.34
N PRO A 19 10.73 -5.17 9.88
CA PRO A 19 11.00 -3.84 9.34
C PRO A 19 10.10 -3.46 8.15
N LEU A 20 9.87 -4.40 7.22
CA LEU A 20 8.96 -4.18 6.10
C LEU A 20 7.51 -4.02 6.59
N ALA A 21 7.07 -4.81 7.57
CA ALA A 21 5.74 -4.68 8.16
C ALA A 21 5.52 -3.28 8.74
N ALA A 22 6.47 -2.78 9.53
CA ALA A 22 6.41 -1.43 10.09
C ALA A 22 6.38 -0.35 8.99
N ALA A 23 7.17 -0.53 7.94
CA ALA A 23 7.20 0.39 6.80
C ALA A 23 5.87 0.43 6.03
N LEU A 24 5.29 -0.74 5.73
CA LEU A 24 3.99 -0.86 5.08
C LEU A 24 2.88 -0.23 5.93
N LEU A 25 2.90 -0.48 7.25
CA LEU A 25 1.94 0.14 8.18
C LEU A 25 2.06 1.66 8.21
N ARG A 26 3.28 2.23 8.24
CA ARG A 26 3.46 3.70 8.16
C ARG A 26 2.89 4.27 6.87
N VAL A 27 3.17 3.64 5.74
CA VAL A 27 2.65 4.09 4.44
C VAL A 27 1.13 4.02 4.41
N ALA A 28 0.55 2.90 4.84
CA ALA A 28 -0.90 2.72 4.95
C ALA A 28 -1.51 3.80 5.86
N TRP A 29 -0.90 4.05 7.01
CA TRP A 29 -1.34 5.08 7.95
C TRP A 29 -1.29 6.49 7.36
N ARG A 30 -0.24 6.82 6.60
CA ARG A 30 -0.08 8.15 5.98
C ARG A 30 -1.14 8.41 4.91
N PHE A 31 -1.51 7.38 4.14
CA PHE A 31 -2.45 7.51 3.04
C PHE A 31 -3.88 7.05 3.37
N ARG A 32 -4.15 6.70 4.64
CA ARG A 32 -5.45 6.22 5.09
C ARG A 32 -6.57 7.18 4.70
N ARG A 33 -7.71 6.63 4.27
CA ARG A 33 -8.92 7.42 4.06
C ARG A 33 -9.40 8.03 5.38
N ARG A 34 -9.90 9.27 5.36
CA ARG A 34 -10.59 9.84 6.54
C ARG A 34 -11.78 8.95 6.91
N ARG A 35 -11.99 8.72 8.22
CA ARG A 35 -13.08 7.89 8.76
C ARG A 35 -13.02 6.41 8.36
N TRP A 36 -11.83 5.86 8.05
CA TRP A 36 -11.62 4.43 7.76
C TRP A 36 -12.20 3.49 8.83
N PHE A 37 -12.22 3.91 10.10
CA PHE A 37 -12.77 3.16 11.23
C PHE A 37 -14.31 3.10 11.28
N ARG A 38 -15.02 3.79 10.39
CA ARG A 38 -16.50 3.77 10.37
C ARG A 38 -17.10 2.66 9.51
N ARG A 39 -16.29 1.96 8.72
CA ARG A 39 -16.74 0.92 7.81
C ARG A 39 -15.76 -0.24 7.82
N ALA A 40 -16.28 -1.46 7.89
CA ALA A 40 -15.48 -2.66 7.68
C ALA A 40 -14.71 -2.55 6.33
N PRO A 41 -13.43 -2.96 6.25
CA PRO A 41 -12.74 -3.86 7.18
C PRO A 41 -11.98 -3.17 8.34
N PHE A 42 -12.25 -1.90 8.66
CA PHE A 42 -11.60 -1.18 9.77
C PHE A 42 -10.06 -1.20 9.70
N LEU A 43 -9.52 -1.27 8.49
CA LEU A 43 -8.09 -1.17 8.25
C LEU A 43 -7.76 0.22 7.72
N PRO A 44 -6.59 0.79 8.04
CA PRO A 44 -6.13 2.08 7.52
C PRO A 44 -5.66 1.91 6.06
N ILE A 45 -6.57 1.49 5.17
CA ILE A 45 -6.27 1.24 3.76
C ILE A 45 -6.32 2.58 3.01
N PRO A 46 -5.38 2.85 2.09
CA PRO A 46 -5.46 4.02 1.22
C PRO A 46 -6.71 4.02 0.33
N ASP A 47 -7.19 5.22 0.01
CA ASP A 47 -8.35 5.40 -0.85
C ASP A 47 -8.06 4.95 -2.29
N ARG A 48 -9.06 4.40 -2.98
CA ARG A 48 -8.92 3.92 -4.37
C ARG A 48 -8.65 5.06 -5.34
N ASP A 49 -9.26 6.23 -5.15
CA ASP A 49 -9.04 7.37 -6.03
C ASP A 49 -7.60 7.90 -5.88
N TYR A 50 -7.09 7.90 -4.64
CA TYR A 50 -5.69 8.21 -4.37
C TYR A 50 -4.74 7.21 -5.06
N LEU A 51 -5.02 5.90 -4.95
CA LEU A 51 -4.20 4.88 -5.61
C LEU A 51 -4.23 5.02 -7.13
N ARG A 52 -5.40 5.28 -7.73
CA ARG A 52 -5.55 5.48 -9.17
C ARG A 52 -4.75 6.68 -9.66
N TRP A 53 -4.85 7.81 -8.96
CA TRP A 53 -4.02 8.99 -9.24
C TRP A 53 -2.52 8.69 -9.07
N ARG A 54 -2.14 7.92 -8.05
CA ARG A 54 -0.75 7.54 -7.82
C ARG A 54 -0.20 6.66 -8.93
N MET A 55 -1.00 5.74 -9.46
CA MET A 55 -0.61 4.87 -10.58
C MET A 55 -0.48 5.68 -11.87
N LEU A 56 -1.41 6.59 -12.13
CA LEU A 56 -1.33 7.51 -13.27
C LEU A 56 -0.04 8.34 -13.25
N THR A 57 0.31 8.92 -12.09
CA THR A 57 1.49 9.78 -11.96
C THR A 57 2.81 9.02 -11.92
N ALA A 58 2.86 7.82 -11.33
CA ALA A 58 4.09 7.03 -11.23
C ALA A 58 4.38 6.18 -12.47
N TYR A 59 3.34 5.65 -13.12
CA TYR A 59 3.43 4.64 -14.16
C TYR A 59 2.78 5.07 -15.48
N GLY A 60 2.22 6.28 -15.57
CA GLY A 60 1.55 6.78 -16.77
C GLY A 60 0.19 6.13 -17.06
N ASN A 61 -0.27 5.19 -16.22
CA ASN A 61 -1.52 4.48 -16.39
C ASN A 61 -2.23 4.33 -15.03
N ALA A 62 -3.47 4.81 -14.95
CA ALA A 62 -4.34 4.75 -13.78
C ALA A 62 -4.62 3.33 -13.28
N ASP A 63 -4.61 2.35 -14.18
CA ASP A 63 -4.86 0.94 -13.90
C ASP A 63 -3.58 0.11 -13.80
N ALA A 64 -2.41 0.75 -13.84
CA ALA A 64 -1.14 0.07 -13.64
C ALA A 64 -1.12 -0.63 -12.27
N MET A 65 -0.60 -1.84 -12.24
CA MET A 65 -0.42 -2.60 -11.01
C MET A 65 1.06 -2.66 -10.67
N PRO A 66 1.49 -2.11 -9.52
CA PRO A 66 2.89 -2.15 -9.14
C PRO A 66 3.29 -3.57 -8.73
N SER A 67 4.57 -3.90 -8.87
CA SER A 67 5.09 -5.16 -8.35
C SER A 67 5.17 -5.14 -6.82
N ALA A 68 5.17 -6.31 -6.18
CA ALA A 68 5.34 -6.38 -4.72
C ALA A 68 6.70 -5.83 -4.26
N ASP A 69 7.74 -5.99 -5.08
CA ASP A 69 9.07 -5.44 -4.79
C ASP A 69 9.10 -3.92 -4.90
N ASP A 70 8.39 -3.31 -5.86
CA ASP A 70 8.29 -1.85 -5.97
C ASP A 70 7.60 -1.26 -4.75
N VAL A 71 6.49 -1.86 -4.33
CA VAL A 71 5.76 -1.43 -3.13
C VAL A 71 6.63 -1.57 -1.88
N ALA A 72 7.34 -2.70 -1.73
CA ALA A 72 8.22 -2.92 -0.58
C ALA A 72 9.40 -1.92 -0.55
N ARG A 73 10.02 -1.66 -1.71
CA ARG A 73 11.11 -0.69 -1.85
C ARG A 73 10.64 0.73 -1.54
N TYR A 74 9.50 1.13 -2.09
CA TYR A 74 8.88 2.42 -1.80
C TYR A 74 8.54 2.55 -0.31
N ALA A 75 7.95 1.51 0.31
CA ALA A 75 7.59 1.55 1.73
C ALA A 75 8.80 1.74 2.62
N ARG A 76 9.88 1.00 2.40
CA ARG A 76 11.12 1.14 3.17
C ARG A 76 11.74 2.53 3.00
N TRP A 77 11.76 3.07 1.79
CA TRP A 77 12.24 4.43 1.54
C TRP A 77 11.37 5.47 2.26
N ALA A 78 10.05 5.38 2.12
CA ALA A 78 9.09 6.31 2.72
C ALA A 78 9.05 6.22 4.25
N ALA A 79 9.46 5.10 4.84
CA ALA A 79 9.54 4.94 6.28
C ALA A 79 10.82 5.53 6.90
N ARG A 80 11.88 5.73 6.10
CA ARG A 80 13.15 6.33 6.56
C ARG A 80 13.16 7.85 6.52
N LYS A 81 12.21 8.46 5.82
CA LYS A 81 12.10 9.90 5.59
C LYS A 81 10.91 10.48 6.33
#